data_AF-A0A522D5V1-F1
#
_entry.id   AF-A0A522D5V1-F1
#
_cell.length_a   1.000
_cell.length_b   1.000
_cell.length_c   1.000
_cell.angle_alpha   90.00
_cell.angle_beta   90.00
_cell.angle_gamma   90.00
#
_symmetry.space_group_name_H-M   'P 1'
#
loop_
_entity.id
_entity.type
_entity.pdbx_description
1 polymer ?
#
loop_
_entity_poly.entity_id
_entity_poly.type
_entity_poly.pdbx_seq_one_letter_code
_entity_poly.pdbx_strand_id
1 'polypeptide(L)'
;MADKTLDDHDGEFYKTYGRAMAAWVELERSLGSILVVVGGLTPEVAGAVYYSANSFRSRAAMLRACVPFAKTIPAGRDFLTGIINRAVAYSDTRNTLAHERHMMNLFDTRLTEEEDPDFVFQISIGTNAQRLSHKGIRNAALNFFYLNQVIVVCLGQAKPVREPELALALLDLMPRDPVARVADLKKASLLSAEIERSPR
;
A
#
# COMPACT_ATOMS: atom_id res chain seq x y z
N MET A 1 -16.74 -7.68 34.64
CA MET A 1 -15.34 -7.53 34.21
C MET A 1 -15.07 -8.04 32.79
N ALA A 2 -15.95 -8.83 32.16
CA ALA A 2 -15.78 -9.29 30.77
C ALA A 2 -16.19 -8.27 29.68
N ASP A 3 -16.91 -7.21 30.05
CA ASP A 3 -17.48 -6.22 29.10
C ASP A 3 -16.42 -5.27 28.53
N LYS A 4 -15.47 -4.84 29.38
CA LYS A 4 -14.42 -3.87 29.00
C LYS A 4 -13.42 -4.43 27.98
N THR A 5 -13.15 -5.73 28.03
CA THR A 5 -12.17 -6.37 27.14
C THR A 5 -12.67 -6.43 25.70
N LEU A 6 -13.97 -6.64 25.48
CA LEU A 6 -14.52 -6.69 24.12
C LEU A 6 -14.49 -5.31 23.45
N ASP A 7 -14.97 -4.28 24.16
CA ASP A 7 -14.94 -2.89 23.67
C ASP A 7 -13.51 -2.42 23.33
N ASP A 8 -12.52 -2.78 24.16
CA ASP A 8 -11.11 -2.43 23.93
C ASP A 8 -10.59 -3.09 22.63
N HIS A 9 -10.98 -4.33 22.37
CA HIS A 9 -10.56 -5.03 21.16
C HIS A 9 -11.28 -4.57 19.88
N ASP A 10 -12.58 -4.27 19.95
CA ASP A 10 -13.35 -3.68 18.84
C ASP A 10 -12.71 -2.34 18.42
N GLY A 11 -12.37 -1.51 19.41
CA GLY A 11 -11.69 -0.24 19.18
C GLY A 11 -10.34 -0.39 18.48
N GLU A 12 -9.52 -1.35 18.91
CA GLU A 12 -8.21 -1.66 18.31
C GLU A 12 -8.36 -2.14 16.84
N PHE A 13 -9.35 -3.00 16.58
CA PHE A 13 -9.65 -3.50 15.25
C PHE A 13 -10.06 -2.37 14.30
N TYR A 14 -11.09 -1.59 14.65
CA TYR A 14 -11.59 -0.50 13.79
C TYR A 14 -10.55 0.60 13.59
N LYS A 15 -9.73 0.88 14.60
CA LYS A 15 -8.57 1.79 14.47
C LYS A 15 -7.57 1.27 13.45
N THR A 16 -7.27 -0.02 13.46
CA THR A 16 -6.31 -0.64 12.52
C THR A 16 -6.88 -0.67 11.11
N TYR A 17 -8.17 -1.03 10.97
CA TYR A 17 -8.91 -0.97 9.72
C TYR A 17 -8.92 0.45 9.13
N GLY A 18 -9.31 1.45 9.92
CA GLY A 18 -9.34 2.84 9.49
C GLY A 18 -7.97 3.35 9.04
N ARG A 19 -6.90 2.95 9.73
CA ARG A 19 -5.52 3.23 9.31
C ARG A 19 -5.19 2.60 7.95
N ALA A 20 -5.59 1.35 7.72
CA ALA A 20 -5.37 0.68 6.44
C ALA A 20 -6.08 1.44 5.29
N MET A 21 -7.35 1.79 5.48
CA MET A 21 -8.12 2.51 4.47
C MET A 21 -7.59 3.92 4.20
N ALA A 22 -7.18 4.65 5.25
CA ALA A 22 -6.55 5.96 5.09
C ALA A 22 -5.21 5.86 4.34
N ALA A 23 -4.36 4.89 4.70
CA ALA A 23 -3.08 4.68 4.02
C ALA A 23 -3.27 4.30 2.54
N TRP A 24 -4.30 3.54 2.21
CA TRP A 24 -4.65 3.23 0.82
C TRP A 24 -5.05 4.48 0.03
N VAL A 25 -5.88 5.35 0.60
CA VAL A 25 -6.30 6.60 -0.07
C VAL A 25 -5.08 7.48 -0.39
N GLU A 26 -4.13 7.60 0.55
CA GLU A 26 -2.90 8.34 0.31
C GLU A 26 -2.04 7.69 -0.79
N LEU A 27 -1.93 6.35 -0.80
CA LEU A 27 -1.26 5.63 -1.87
C LEU A 27 -1.89 5.91 -3.24
N GLU A 28 -3.23 5.89 -3.37
CA GLU A 28 -3.92 6.23 -4.62
C GLU A 28 -3.62 7.67 -5.08
N ARG A 29 -3.60 8.63 -4.16
CA ARG A 29 -3.25 10.03 -4.50
C ARG A 29 -1.82 10.13 -5.04
N SER A 30 -0.87 9.48 -4.38
CA SER A 30 0.53 9.46 -4.81
C SER A 30 0.72 8.74 -6.15
N LEU A 31 -0.04 7.68 -6.43
CA LEU A 31 -0.04 7.06 -7.76
C LEU A 31 -0.55 8.03 -8.83
N GLY A 32 -1.56 8.85 -8.53
CA GLY A 32 -2.02 9.91 -9.43
C GLY A 32 -0.91 10.92 -9.79
N SER A 33 -0.01 11.20 -8.84
CA SER A 33 1.13 12.11 -9.08
C SER A 33 2.13 11.59 -10.13
N ILE A 34 2.13 10.29 -10.44
CA ILE A 34 2.93 9.73 -11.55
C ILE A 34 2.54 10.39 -12.88
N LEU A 35 1.27 10.75 -13.09
CA LEU A 35 0.84 11.45 -14.31
C LEU A 35 1.44 12.87 -14.41
N VAL A 36 1.71 13.52 -13.28
CA VAL A 36 2.45 14.80 -13.26
C VAL A 36 3.87 14.55 -13.76
N VAL A 37 4.57 13.57 -13.19
CA VAL A 37 5.96 13.22 -13.52
C VAL A 37 6.09 12.82 -14.99
N VAL A 38 5.29 11.84 -15.41
CA VAL A 38 5.38 11.18 -16.72
C VAL A 38 4.72 12.00 -17.82
N GLY A 39 3.49 12.46 -17.59
CA GLY A 39 2.67 13.15 -18.60
C GLY A 39 2.87 14.67 -18.65
N GLY A 40 3.48 15.29 -17.64
CA GLY A 40 3.61 16.75 -17.60
C GLY A 40 2.30 17.49 -17.41
N LEU A 41 1.31 16.81 -16.86
CA LEU A 41 0.07 17.41 -16.44
C LEU A 41 0.31 18.26 -15.18
N THR A 42 -0.52 19.28 -14.98
CA THR A 42 -0.60 19.96 -13.69
C THR A 42 -1.19 18.99 -12.64
N PRO A 43 -0.91 19.17 -11.33
CA PRO A 43 -1.46 18.29 -10.29
C PRO A 43 -2.99 18.16 -10.34
N GLU A 44 -3.69 19.26 -10.64
CA GLU A 44 -5.15 19.29 -10.77
C GLU A 44 -5.64 18.41 -11.93
N VAL A 45 -5.06 18.58 -13.13
CA VAL A 45 -5.43 17.80 -14.32
C VAL A 45 -5.04 16.33 -14.14
N ALA A 46 -3.87 16.05 -13.56
CA ALA A 46 -3.44 14.69 -13.24
C ALA A 46 -4.44 13.99 -12.31
N GLY A 47 -4.90 14.68 -11.26
CA GLY A 47 -5.92 14.17 -10.35
C GLY A 47 -7.25 13.88 -11.06
N ALA A 48 -7.75 14.84 -11.86
CA ALA A 48 -8.99 14.68 -12.61
C ALA A 48 -8.92 13.49 -13.59
N VAL A 49 -7.83 13.37 -14.34
CA VAL A 49 -7.59 12.26 -15.27
C VAL A 49 -7.49 10.94 -14.51
N TYR A 50 -6.70 10.89 -13.42
CA TYR A 50 -6.52 9.69 -12.63
C TYR A 50 -7.85 9.16 -12.07
N TYR A 51 -8.68 10.04 -11.50
CA TYR A 51 -9.95 9.65 -10.90
C TYR A 51 -11.12 9.53 -11.89
N SER A 52 -10.95 9.91 -13.16
CA SER A 52 -11.95 9.71 -14.22
C SER A 52 -12.26 8.22 -14.49
N ALA A 53 -11.31 7.34 -14.19
CA ALA A 53 -11.50 5.90 -14.30
C ALA A 53 -12.20 5.33 -13.05
N ASN A 54 -13.26 4.54 -13.29
CA ASN A 54 -14.14 3.99 -12.24
C ASN A 54 -13.53 2.81 -11.46
N SER A 55 -12.42 2.24 -11.91
CA SER A 55 -11.77 1.10 -11.24
C SER A 55 -10.27 1.33 -11.06
N PHE A 56 -9.71 0.81 -9.97
CA PHE A 56 -8.27 0.88 -9.73
C PHE A 56 -7.47 0.18 -10.85
N ARG A 57 -7.97 -0.93 -11.40
CA ARG A 57 -7.32 -1.63 -12.52
C ARG A 57 -7.22 -0.75 -13.77
N SER A 58 -8.28 0.00 -14.09
CA SER A 58 -8.27 0.95 -15.20
C SER A 58 -7.27 2.09 -14.95
N ARG A 59 -7.19 2.61 -13.73
CA ARG A 59 -6.19 3.62 -13.33
C ARG A 59 -4.76 3.10 -13.48
N ALA A 60 -4.50 1.88 -13.01
CA ALA A 60 -3.19 1.24 -13.13
C ALA A 60 -2.81 0.98 -14.60
N ALA A 61 -3.76 0.53 -15.44
CA ALA A 61 -3.53 0.33 -16.87
C ALA A 61 -3.16 1.64 -17.57
N MET A 62 -3.88 2.73 -17.26
CA MET A 62 -3.56 4.06 -17.75
C MET A 62 -2.15 4.50 -17.35
N LEU A 63 -1.79 4.37 -16.06
CA LEU A 63 -0.44 4.70 -15.60
C LEU A 63 0.64 3.90 -16.35
N ARG A 64 0.46 2.58 -16.52
CA ARG A 64 1.40 1.73 -17.28
C ARG A 64 1.56 2.20 -18.71
N ALA A 65 0.48 2.57 -19.39
CA ALA A 65 0.53 3.08 -20.75
C ALA A 65 1.33 4.38 -20.87
N CYS A 66 1.40 5.18 -19.80
CA CYS A 66 2.19 6.41 -19.77
C CYS A 66 3.69 6.15 -19.55
N VAL A 67 4.09 5.10 -18.81
CA VAL A 67 5.49 4.86 -18.40
C VAL A 67 6.52 4.91 -19.54
N PRO A 68 6.29 4.35 -20.74
CA PRO A 68 7.24 4.43 -21.85
C PRO A 68 7.60 5.86 -22.26
N PHE A 69 6.69 6.81 -22.04
CA PHE A 69 6.85 8.23 -22.38
C PHE A 69 7.49 9.05 -21.25
N ALA A 70 7.81 8.41 -20.11
CA ALA A 70 8.47 9.07 -18.99
C ALA A 70 9.86 9.56 -19.41
N LYS A 71 10.14 10.84 -19.13
CA LYS A 71 11.46 11.48 -19.28
C LYS A 71 12.39 11.05 -18.14
N THR A 72 12.73 9.76 -18.10
CA THR A 72 13.64 9.17 -17.11
C THR A 72 14.49 8.07 -17.76
N ILE A 73 15.60 7.70 -17.13
CA ILE A 73 16.44 6.57 -17.55
C ILE A 73 15.70 5.23 -17.41
N PRO A 74 16.15 4.13 -18.05
CA PRO A 74 15.49 2.82 -18.00
C PRO A 74 15.15 2.35 -16.58
N ALA A 75 16.09 2.43 -15.63
CA ALA A 75 15.85 2.08 -14.23
C ALA A 75 14.67 2.85 -13.60
N GLY A 76 14.46 4.11 -13.99
CA GLY A 76 13.31 4.89 -13.51
C GLY A 76 11.98 4.41 -14.08
N ARG A 77 11.96 3.89 -15.31
CA ARG A 77 10.76 3.28 -15.90
C ARG A 77 10.45 1.92 -15.25
N ASP A 78 11.49 1.16 -14.95
CA ASP A 78 11.38 -0.11 -14.22
C ASP A 78 10.82 0.14 -12.82
N PHE A 79 11.30 1.17 -12.12
CA PHE A 79 10.78 1.59 -10.83
C PHE A 79 9.29 1.97 -10.89
N LEU A 80 8.91 2.84 -11.83
CA LEU A 80 7.51 3.25 -12.01
C LEU A 80 6.60 2.04 -12.29
N THR A 81 7.04 1.15 -13.18
CA THR A 81 6.31 -0.09 -13.49
C THR A 81 6.19 -0.99 -12.27
N GLY A 82 7.27 -1.13 -11.50
CA GLY A 82 7.32 -1.90 -10.27
C GLY A 82 6.34 -1.40 -9.21
N ILE A 83 6.28 -0.09 -8.97
CA ILE A 83 5.31 0.52 -8.04
C ILE A 83 3.89 0.21 -8.48
N ILE A 84 3.56 0.44 -9.76
CA ILE A 84 2.20 0.22 -10.26
C ILE A 84 1.80 -1.25 -10.09
N ASN A 85 2.71 -2.17 -10.42
CA ASN A 85 2.50 -3.60 -10.22
C ASN A 85 2.29 -3.96 -8.75
N ARG A 86 3.06 -3.33 -7.85
CA ARG A 86 2.90 -3.55 -6.41
C ARG A 86 1.55 -3.07 -5.90
N ALA A 87 1.14 -1.87 -6.30
CA ALA A 87 -0.15 -1.31 -5.91
C ALA A 87 -1.33 -2.13 -6.45
N VAL A 88 -1.20 -2.72 -7.65
CA VAL A 88 -2.19 -3.68 -8.18
C VAL A 88 -2.29 -4.93 -7.32
N ALA A 89 -1.17 -5.52 -6.91
CA ALA A 89 -1.20 -6.66 -5.98
C ALA A 89 -1.86 -6.30 -4.64
N TYR A 90 -1.63 -5.08 -4.15
CA TYR A 90 -2.22 -4.58 -2.91
C TYR A 90 -3.71 -4.26 -3.03
N SER A 91 -4.20 -3.95 -4.24
CA SER A 91 -5.59 -3.55 -4.47
C SER A 91 -6.60 -4.64 -4.17
N ASP A 92 -6.22 -5.92 -4.30
CA ASP A 92 -7.09 -7.04 -3.98
C ASP A 92 -7.37 -7.09 -2.47
N THR A 93 -6.34 -6.94 -1.62
CA THR A 93 -6.51 -6.82 -0.17
C THR A 93 -7.31 -5.59 0.23
N ARG A 94 -7.13 -4.45 -0.46
CA ARG A 94 -8.00 -3.30 -0.21
C ARG A 94 -9.46 -3.59 -0.59
N ASN A 95 -9.72 -4.31 -1.67
CA ASN A 95 -11.09 -4.65 -2.06
C ASN A 95 -11.75 -5.55 -1.02
N THR A 96 -11.01 -6.52 -0.48
CA THR A 96 -11.42 -7.31 0.70
C THR A 96 -11.78 -6.39 1.88
N LEU A 97 -10.95 -5.39 2.16
CA LEU A 97 -11.23 -4.39 3.20
C LEU A 97 -12.42 -3.46 2.87
N ALA A 98 -12.79 -3.24 1.61
CA ALA A 98 -13.76 -2.20 1.24
C ALA A 98 -15.19 -2.74 0.99
N HIS A 99 -15.32 -3.97 0.52
CA HIS A 99 -16.59 -4.46 -0.07
C HIS A 99 -17.30 -5.52 0.77
N GLU A 100 -16.70 -5.97 1.87
CA GLU A 100 -17.16 -7.17 2.55
C GLU A 100 -17.82 -6.84 3.88
N ARG A 101 -18.82 -7.64 4.25
CA ARG A 101 -19.48 -7.53 5.54
C ARG A 101 -18.45 -7.89 6.61
N HIS A 102 -17.80 -6.88 7.18
CA HIS A 102 -16.85 -7.05 8.27
C HIS A 102 -17.60 -7.50 9.52
N MET A 103 -17.89 -8.80 9.60
CA MET A 103 -18.31 -9.40 10.86
C MET A 103 -17.05 -9.69 11.63
N MET A 104 -16.92 -9.05 12.77
CA MET A 104 -15.92 -9.39 13.75
C MET A 104 -16.24 -10.79 14.27
N ASN A 105 -15.40 -11.76 13.92
CA ASN A 105 -15.53 -13.12 14.44
C ASN A 105 -14.48 -13.30 15.53
N LEU A 106 -14.93 -13.73 16.71
CA LEU A 106 -14.05 -14.14 17.81
C LEU A 106 -13.79 -15.63 17.65
N PHE A 107 -12.56 -15.98 17.29
CA PHE A 107 -12.10 -17.38 17.32
C PHE A 107 -11.19 -17.58 18.52
N ASP A 108 -11.44 -18.64 19.30
CA ASP A 108 -10.53 -19.08 20.37
C ASP A 108 -9.34 -19.80 19.72
N THR A 109 -8.17 -19.16 19.73
CA THR A 109 -6.92 -19.71 19.17
C THR A 109 -6.31 -20.80 20.02
N ARG A 110 -6.83 -21.10 21.22
CA ARG A 110 -6.33 -22.22 22.05
C ARG A 110 -6.50 -23.59 21.38
N LEU A 111 -7.27 -23.67 20.29
CA LEU A 111 -7.44 -24.87 19.46
C LEU A 111 -6.51 -24.92 18.24
N THR A 112 -5.73 -23.87 17.98
CA THR A 112 -4.80 -23.77 16.85
C THR A 112 -3.40 -23.49 17.40
N GLU A 113 -2.39 -24.27 17.01
CA GLU A 113 -0.99 -24.15 17.50
C GLU A 113 -0.29 -22.81 17.13
N GLU A 114 -1.01 -21.79 16.68
CA GLU A 114 -0.44 -20.47 16.39
C GLU A 114 -0.19 -19.67 17.69
N GLU A 115 1.05 -19.20 17.84
CA GLU A 115 1.65 -18.60 19.04
C GLU A 115 1.06 -17.24 19.52
N ASP A 116 -0.18 -16.90 19.16
CA ASP A 116 -0.84 -15.67 19.63
C ASP A 116 -2.16 -16.03 20.36
N PRO A 117 -2.16 -16.09 21.72
CA PRO A 117 -3.29 -16.56 22.51
C PRO A 117 -4.44 -15.54 22.63
N ASP A 118 -4.42 -14.46 21.86
CA ASP A 118 -5.44 -13.42 21.89
C ASP A 118 -6.32 -13.49 20.63
N PHE A 119 -7.63 -13.36 20.86
CA PHE A 119 -8.72 -13.39 19.87
C PHE A 119 -8.30 -12.97 18.45
N VAL A 120 -8.40 -13.87 17.48
CA VAL A 120 -8.11 -13.50 16.09
C VAL A 120 -9.35 -12.84 15.51
N PHE A 121 -9.33 -11.50 15.46
CA PHE A 121 -10.29 -10.75 14.65
C PHE A 121 -10.09 -11.07 13.19
N GLN A 122 -11.09 -11.70 12.58
CA GLN A 122 -11.08 -12.06 11.18
C GLN A 122 -12.23 -11.38 10.45
N ILE A 123 -11.92 -10.82 9.29
CA ILE A 123 -12.91 -10.51 8.27
C ILE A 123 -13.19 -11.82 7.51
N SER A 124 -14.44 -12.30 7.59
CA SER A 124 -14.91 -13.48 6.85
C SER A 124 -15.75 -13.05 5.64
N ILE A 125 -15.33 -13.50 4.45
CA ILE A 125 -15.93 -13.29 3.13
C ILE A 125 -16.83 -14.46 2.70
N GLY A 126 -18.08 -14.49 3.13
CA GLY A 126 -18.99 -15.59 2.76
C GLY A 126 -18.42 -16.97 3.13
N THR A 127 -18.81 -18.02 2.40
CA THR A 127 -18.48 -19.42 2.74
C THR A 127 -17.08 -19.89 2.32
N ASN A 128 -16.35 -19.15 1.47
CA ASN A 128 -15.03 -19.53 0.93
C ASN A 128 -13.95 -18.44 1.13
N ALA A 129 -14.08 -17.71 2.23
CA ALA A 129 -13.37 -16.48 2.51
C ALA A 129 -11.84 -16.54 2.63
N GLN A 130 -11.15 -15.63 1.94
CA GLN A 130 -9.80 -15.22 2.32
C GLN A 130 -9.88 -14.48 3.67
N ARG A 131 -9.32 -15.06 4.73
CA ARG A 131 -9.38 -14.50 6.08
C ARG A 131 -8.24 -13.50 6.28
N LEU A 132 -8.57 -12.26 6.61
CA LEU A 132 -7.58 -11.27 7.05
C LEU A 132 -7.59 -11.21 8.58
N SER A 133 -6.49 -11.63 9.20
CA SER A 133 -6.27 -11.44 10.64
C SER A 133 -5.98 -9.97 10.95
N HIS A 134 -6.22 -9.55 12.20
CA HIS A 134 -5.85 -8.20 12.67
C HIS A 134 -4.38 -7.85 12.36
N LYS A 135 -3.46 -8.81 12.59
CA LYS A 135 -2.05 -8.70 12.22
C LYS A 135 -1.85 -8.49 10.71
N GLY A 136 -2.60 -9.20 9.88
CA GLY A 136 -2.61 -9.02 8.42
C GLY A 136 -3.08 -7.63 8.00
N ILE A 137 -4.16 -7.11 8.61
CA ILE A 137 -4.67 -5.75 8.36
C ILE A 137 -3.63 -4.70 8.78
N ARG A 138 -2.99 -4.89 9.93
CA ARG A 138 -1.92 -4.01 10.41
C ARG A 138 -0.74 -3.99 9.44
N ASN A 139 -0.29 -5.15 8.97
CA ASN A 139 0.78 -5.25 7.98
C ASN A 139 0.39 -4.59 6.66
N ALA A 140 -0.84 -4.80 6.18
CA ALA A 140 -1.36 -4.12 4.99
C ALA A 140 -1.33 -2.60 5.15
N ALA A 141 -1.81 -2.07 6.28
CA ALA A 141 -1.75 -0.63 6.57
C ALA A 141 -0.31 -0.08 6.50
N LEU A 142 0.65 -0.78 7.12
CA LEU A 142 2.05 -0.40 7.08
C LEU A 142 2.62 -0.47 5.66
N ASN A 143 2.31 -1.52 4.90
CA ASN A 143 2.81 -1.71 3.54
C ASN A 143 2.22 -0.69 2.56
N PHE A 144 0.95 -0.29 2.72
CA PHE A 144 0.35 0.80 1.95
C PHE A 144 1.06 2.13 2.26
N PHE A 145 1.28 2.40 3.54
CA PHE A 145 2.00 3.59 3.98
C PHE A 145 3.44 3.61 3.43
N TYR A 146 4.20 2.52 3.55
CA TYR A 146 5.57 2.48 3.06
C TYR A 146 5.65 2.61 1.55
N LEU A 147 4.78 1.93 0.80
CA LEU A 147 4.75 2.09 -0.66
C LEU A 147 4.44 3.54 -1.05
N ASN A 148 3.54 4.21 -0.32
CA ASN A 148 3.30 5.65 -0.48
C ASN A 148 4.56 6.48 -0.20
N GLN A 149 5.29 6.21 0.89
CA GLN A 149 6.55 6.90 1.20
C GLN A 149 7.60 6.69 0.10
N VAL A 150 7.74 5.47 -0.43
CA VAL A 150 8.64 5.18 -1.56
C VAL A 150 8.30 6.07 -2.76
N ILE A 151 7.02 6.22 -3.10
CA ILE A 151 6.59 7.12 -4.19
C ILE A 151 6.97 8.57 -3.88
N VAL A 152 6.63 9.07 -2.69
CA VAL A 152 6.87 10.47 -2.29
C VAL A 152 8.36 10.80 -2.30
N VAL A 153 9.21 9.94 -1.75
CA VAL A 153 10.66 10.15 -1.66
C VAL A 153 11.31 10.12 -3.04
N CYS A 154 10.93 9.18 -3.90
CA CYS A 154 11.58 8.96 -5.20
C CYS A 154 11.04 9.89 -6.30
N LEU A 155 9.78 10.33 -6.22
CA LEU A 155 9.21 11.29 -7.17
C LEU A 155 9.36 12.74 -6.70
N GLY A 156 9.26 12.99 -5.39
CA GLY A 156 9.30 14.35 -4.83
C GLY A 156 8.29 15.30 -5.50
N GLN A 157 8.71 16.56 -5.70
CA GLN A 157 8.02 17.51 -6.58
C GLN A 157 8.74 17.70 -7.93
N ALA A 158 9.81 16.94 -8.18
CA ALA A 158 10.71 17.15 -9.29
C ALA A 158 10.50 16.11 -10.40
N LYS A 159 11.05 16.41 -11.58
CA LYS A 159 11.29 15.44 -12.65
C LYS A 159 12.78 15.46 -12.93
N PRO A 160 13.45 14.32 -13.14
CA PRO A 160 12.97 12.92 -13.22
C PRO A 160 12.89 12.18 -11.87
N VAL A 161 12.65 10.85 -11.88
CA VAL A 161 12.75 9.96 -10.70
C VAL A 161 14.14 10.13 -10.07
N ARG A 162 14.19 10.33 -8.74
CA ARG A 162 15.44 10.49 -7.98
C ARG A 162 16.08 9.15 -7.72
N GLU A 163 17.39 9.06 -7.94
CA GLU A 163 18.22 7.86 -7.70
C GLU A 163 17.53 6.55 -8.11
N PRO A 164 17.19 6.35 -9.40
CA PRO A 164 16.31 5.25 -9.82
C PRO A 164 16.77 3.86 -9.40
N GLU A 165 18.07 3.62 -9.34
CA GLU A 165 18.67 2.38 -8.87
C GLU A 165 18.43 2.14 -7.38
N LEU A 166 18.57 3.18 -6.55
CA LEU A 166 18.25 3.11 -5.12
C LEU A 166 16.74 2.99 -4.89
N ALA A 167 15.94 3.66 -5.72
CA ALA A 167 14.48 3.59 -5.69
C ALA A 167 13.98 2.16 -5.99
N LEU A 168 14.57 1.48 -6.97
CA LEU A 168 14.34 0.06 -7.24
C LEU A 168 14.73 -0.82 -6.05
N ALA A 169 15.94 -0.64 -5.53
CA ALA A 169 16.41 -1.41 -4.38
C ALA A 169 15.49 -1.22 -3.14
N LEU A 170 14.97 -0.01 -2.94
CA LEU A 170 14.02 0.30 -1.88
C LEU A 170 12.66 -0.38 -2.11
N LEU A 171 12.16 -0.37 -3.34
CA LEU A 171 10.92 -1.06 -3.70
C LEU A 171 11.01 -2.59 -3.53
N ASP A 172 12.18 -3.17 -3.78
CA ASP A 172 12.42 -4.60 -3.62
C ASP A 172 12.39 -5.07 -2.15
N LEU A 173 12.61 -4.15 -1.20
CA LEU A 173 12.46 -4.44 0.22
C LEU A 173 10.99 -4.52 0.67
N MET A 174 10.08 -3.93 -0.10
CA MET A 174 8.65 -4.06 0.19
C MET A 174 8.21 -5.48 -0.13
N PRO A 175 7.26 -6.07 0.60
CA PRO A 175 6.73 -7.39 0.28
C PRO A 175 5.78 -7.34 -0.93
N ARG A 176 5.72 -8.39 -1.76
CA ARG A 176 4.71 -8.48 -2.82
C ARG A 176 3.31 -8.74 -2.26
N ASP A 177 3.25 -9.51 -1.18
CA ASP A 177 2.05 -9.75 -0.40
C ASP A 177 1.83 -8.59 0.58
N PRO A 178 0.70 -7.85 0.49
CA PRO A 178 0.41 -6.75 1.39
C PRO A 178 0.28 -7.16 2.86
N VAL A 179 -0.01 -8.42 3.20
CA VAL A 179 -0.13 -8.85 4.60
C VAL A 179 1.18 -9.36 5.20
N ALA A 180 2.22 -9.51 4.38
CA ALA A 180 3.54 -9.93 4.86
C ALA A 180 4.27 -8.79 5.57
N ARG A 181 5.17 -9.16 6.49
CA ARG A 181 6.04 -8.19 7.17
C ARG A 181 7.14 -7.73 6.23
N VAL A 182 7.48 -6.43 6.27
CA VAL A 182 8.68 -5.90 5.59
C VAL A 182 9.93 -6.57 6.18
N ALA A 183 10.75 -7.15 5.30
CA ALA A 183 11.90 -7.97 5.72
C ALA A 183 12.98 -7.16 6.46
N ASP A 184 13.30 -5.96 5.97
CA ASP A 184 14.38 -5.12 6.52
C ASP A 184 14.01 -3.63 6.52
N LEU A 185 13.31 -3.20 7.57
CA LEU A 185 12.92 -1.80 7.77
C LEU A 185 14.12 -0.87 7.98
N LYS A 186 15.22 -1.39 8.56
CA LYS A 186 16.41 -0.59 8.80
C LYS A 186 17.07 -0.23 7.47
N LYS A 187 17.25 -1.20 6.58
CA LYS A 187 17.78 -0.97 5.23
C LYS A 187 16.85 -0.08 4.40
N ALA A 188 15.53 -0.28 4.49
CA ALA A 188 14.57 0.59 3.82
C ALA A 188 14.70 2.06 4.28
N SER A 189 14.83 2.29 5.59
CA SER A 189 15.04 3.64 6.15
C SER A 189 16.36 4.26 5.70
N LEU A 190 17.45 3.48 5.62
CA LEU A 190 18.75 3.97 5.15
C LEU A 190 18.71 4.39 3.69
N LEU A 191 18.14 3.56 2.81
CA LEU A 191 17.99 3.87 1.39
C LEU A 191 17.09 5.10 1.19
N SER A 192 15.97 5.19 1.91
CA SER A 192 15.10 6.36 1.86
C SER A 192 15.85 7.64 2.22
N ALA A 193 16.61 7.62 3.32
CA ALA A 193 17.40 8.78 3.75
C ALA A 193 18.53 9.14 2.78
N GLU A 194 19.07 8.17 2.06
CA GLU A 194 20.08 8.38 1.01
C GLU A 194 19.45 9.08 -0.22
N ILE A 195 18.31 8.58 -0.69
CA ILE A 195 17.55 9.21 -1.78
C ILE A 195 17.11 10.62 -1.40
N GLU A 196 16.68 10.86 -0.16
CA GLU A 196 16.29 12.19 0.29
C GLU A 196 17.45 13.20 0.28
N ARG A 197 18.65 12.75 0.64
CA ARG A 197 19.87 13.57 0.67
C ARG A 197 20.49 13.81 -0.70
N SER A 198 20.09 13.06 -1.73
CA SER A 198 20.63 13.27 -3.08
C SER A 198 20.23 14.64 -3.65
N PRO A 199 21.06 15.28 -4.47
CA PRO A 199 20.69 16.53 -5.16
C PRO A 199 19.40 16.36 -5.97
N ARG A 200 18.59 17.42 -6.04
CA ARG A 200 17.37 17.46 -6.85
C ARG A 200 17.65 17.93 -8.27
#